data_AF-A0A495IKX7-F1
#
_entry.id   AF-A0A495IKX7-F1
#
_cell.length_a   1.000
_cell.length_b   1.000
_cell.length_c   1.000
_cell.angle_alpha   90.00
_cell.angle_beta   90.00
_cell.angle_gamma   90.00
#
_symmetry.space_group_name_H-M   'P 1'
#
loop_
_entity.id
_entity.type
_entity.pdbx_description
1 polymer ?
#
loop_
_entity_poly.entity_id
_entity_poly.type
_entity_poly.pdbx_seq_one_letter_code
_entity_poly.pdbx_strand_id
1 'polypeptide(L)'
;MPAQSIGEATLMSGAWFDAWVSGPRFARYLEAANGDRHRARRLYDWNTELSSAFLHDFAHLEVGLRNSFDRALTRGAVADDDHWTRPSSLVRLFPSAVSSRSGRSPQRDPQAVTRRKVEEAALRAGRGDRVALPGRVVAELSFGFWTQLTSDRHEKSLWVPYLHRAYPAGTSRHAVRDALEELRVVRNRIAHHEHLLRGGELHRRRLLDQVRRLSEGAAVDLVERSRVAEILTRRP
;
A
#
# COMPACT_ATOMS: atom_id res chain seq x y z
N MET A 1 -41.40 -21.36 -34.22
CA MET A 1 -41.33 -20.38 -33.11
C MET A 1 -40.24 -20.78 -32.13
N PRO A 2 -39.00 -20.23 -32.22
CA PRO A 2 -37.98 -20.41 -31.18
C PRO A 2 -37.31 -19.09 -30.71
N ALA A 3 -37.92 -17.93 -30.90
CA ALA A 3 -37.29 -16.64 -30.58
C ALA A 3 -37.33 -16.23 -29.09
N GLN A 4 -38.12 -16.91 -28.24
CA GLN A 4 -38.31 -16.51 -26.83
C GLN A 4 -37.24 -17.03 -25.87
N SER A 5 -36.49 -18.09 -26.22
CA SER A 5 -35.53 -18.73 -25.31
C SER A 5 -34.18 -18.00 -25.19
N ILE A 6 -33.75 -17.26 -26.21
CA ILE A 6 -32.45 -16.56 -26.21
C ILE A 6 -32.53 -15.23 -25.43
N GLY A 7 -33.69 -14.58 -25.45
CA GLY A 7 -33.95 -13.34 -24.71
C GLY A 7 -33.93 -13.54 -23.19
N GLU A 8 -34.58 -14.59 -22.68
CA GLU A 8 -34.60 -14.91 -21.25
C GLU A 8 -33.22 -15.31 -20.71
N ALA A 9 -32.43 -16.08 -21.46
CA ALA A 9 -31.07 -16.45 -21.08
C ALA A 9 -30.13 -15.23 -21.00
N THR A 10 -30.28 -14.26 -21.91
CA THR A 10 -29.50 -13.01 -21.91
C THR A 10 -29.93 -12.08 -20.77
N LEU A 11 -31.22 -12.00 -20.46
CA LEU A 11 -31.75 -11.22 -19.33
C LEU A 11 -31.34 -11.82 -17.97
N MET A 12 -31.35 -13.15 -17.82
CA MET A 12 -30.84 -13.85 -16.64
C MET A 12 -29.32 -13.71 -16.48
N SER A 13 -28.57 -13.61 -17.59
CA SER A 13 -27.10 -13.43 -17.59
C SER A 13 -26.65 -12.05 -17.08
N GLY A 14 -27.53 -11.06 -17.04
CA GLY A 14 -27.26 -9.71 -16.52
C GLY A 14 -27.87 -9.41 -15.14
N ALA A 15 -28.96 -10.09 -14.77
CA ALA A 15 -29.69 -9.83 -13.52
C ALA A 15 -28.85 -10.08 -12.27
N TRP A 16 -28.04 -11.14 -12.26
CA TRP A 16 -27.11 -11.41 -11.15
C TRP A 16 -26.08 -10.29 -10.99
N PHE A 17 -25.65 -9.68 -12.11
CA PHE A 17 -24.60 -8.67 -12.10
C PHE A 17 -25.11 -7.36 -11.47
N ASP A 18 -26.35 -6.96 -11.76
CA ASP A 18 -26.97 -5.80 -11.11
C ASP A 18 -27.21 -6.02 -9.62
N ALA A 19 -27.49 -7.26 -9.21
CA ALA A 19 -27.62 -7.62 -7.80
C ALA A 19 -26.26 -7.63 -7.08
N TRP A 20 -25.18 -8.01 -7.76
CA TRP A 20 -23.85 -8.18 -7.17
C TRP A 20 -23.01 -6.90 -7.21
N VAL A 21 -23.02 -6.19 -8.34
CA VAL A 21 -22.36 -4.90 -8.50
C VAL A 21 -23.39 -3.82 -8.20
N SER A 22 -23.32 -3.25 -7.00
CA SER A 22 -24.28 -2.24 -6.58
C SER A 22 -24.43 -1.12 -7.62
N GLY A 23 -25.67 -0.68 -7.85
CA GLY A 23 -25.99 0.39 -8.81
C GLY A 23 -25.09 1.62 -8.70
N PRO A 24 -24.76 2.15 -7.50
CA PRO A 24 -23.82 3.26 -7.35
C PRO A 24 -22.39 2.97 -7.83
N ARG A 25 -21.89 1.74 -7.65
CA ARG A 25 -20.57 1.34 -8.15
C ARG A 25 -20.57 1.23 -9.67
N PHE A 26 -21.63 0.66 -10.24
CA PHE A 26 -21.76 0.51 -11.69
C PHE A 26 -22.01 1.84 -12.42
N ALA A 27 -22.65 2.81 -11.76
CA ALA A 27 -22.97 4.12 -12.33
C ALA A 27 -21.76 4.86 -12.88
N ARG A 28 -20.58 4.76 -12.24
CA ARG A 28 -19.33 5.36 -12.73
C ARG A 28 -18.86 4.77 -14.06
N TYR A 29 -19.09 3.48 -14.28
CA TYR A 29 -18.77 2.81 -15.55
C TYR A 29 -19.79 3.16 -16.64
N LEU A 30 -21.08 3.27 -16.30
CA LEU A 30 -22.12 3.75 -17.21
C LEU A 30 -21.86 5.18 -17.68
N GLU A 31 -21.51 6.07 -16.76
CA GLU A 31 -21.13 7.45 -17.06
C GLU A 31 -19.93 7.49 -18.01
N ALA A 32 -18.88 6.72 -17.73
CA ALA A 32 -17.70 6.62 -18.60
C ALA A 32 -17.99 5.96 -19.97
N ALA A 33 -19.10 5.24 -20.09
CA ALA A 33 -19.54 4.56 -21.31
C ALA A 33 -20.67 5.33 -22.04
N ASN A 34 -20.99 6.57 -21.64
CA ASN A 34 -22.10 7.35 -22.20
C ASN A 34 -23.46 6.60 -22.16
N GLY A 35 -23.71 5.84 -21.11
CA GLY A 35 -24.93 5.05 -20.93
C GLY A 35 -24.95 3.69 -21.63
N ASP A 36 -23.94 3.36 -22.45
CA ASP A 36 -23.83 2.02 -23.05
C ASP A 36 -23.49 0.97 -21.98
N ARG A 37 -24.49 0.15 -21.65
CA ARG A 37 -24.38 -0.89 -20.63
C ARG A 37 -23.40 -2.00 -20.99
N HIS A 38 -23.29 -2.40 -22.27
CA HIS A 38 -22.34 -3.42 -22.69
C HIS A 38 -20.91 -2.90 -22.60
N ARG A 39 -20.66 -1.66 -23.03
CA ARG A 39 -19.36 -1.01 -22.87
C ARG A 39 -19.01 -0.80 -21.39
N ALA A 40 -19.95 -0.37 -20.56
CA ALA A 40 -19.76 -0.21 -19.11
C ALA A 40 -19.36 -1.53 -18.45
N ARG A 41 -19.99 -2.65 -18.84
CA ARG A 41 -19.60 -3.98 -18.36
C ARG A 41 -18.16 -4.34 -18.76
N ARG A 42 -17.77 -4.12 -20.02
CA ARG A 42 -16.37 -4.35 -20.45
C ARG A 42 -15.38 -3.47 -19.68
N LEU A 43 -15.73 -2.22 -19.37
CA LEU A 43 -14.90 -1.33 -18.55
C LEU A 43 -14.76 -1.83 -17.10
N TYR A 44 -15.83 -2.41 -16.52
CA TYR A 44 -15.78 -3.03 -15.20
C TYR A 44 -14.85 -4.25 -15.19
N ASP A 45 -14.98 -5.14 -16.18
CA ASP A 45 -14.14 -6.34 -16.30
C ASP A 45 -12.66 -5.94 -16.53
N TRP A 46 -12.41 -4.99 -17.44
CA TRP A 46 -11.08 -4.40 -17.66
C TRP A 46 -10.50 -3.78 -16.38
N ASN A 47 -11.29 -3.03 -15.61
CA ASN A 47 -10.83 -2.44 -14.35
C ASN A 47 -10.43 -3.51 -13.34
N THR A 48 -11.17 -4.61 -13.29
CA THR A 48 -10.89 -5.73 -12.38
C THR A 48 -9.59 -6.43 -12.79
N GLU A 49 -9.36 -6.65 -14.09
CA GLU A 49 -8.09 -7.16 -14.61
C GLU A 49 -6.93 -6.22 -14.26
N LEU A 50 -7.09 -4.92 -14.52
CA LEU A 50 -6.09 -3.89 -14.21
C LEU A 50 -5.78 -3.83 -12.71
N SER A 51 -6.80 -3.89 -11.87
CA SER A 51 -6.68 -3.87 -10.41
C SER A 51 -5.88 -5.08 -9.91
N SER A 52 -6.15 -6.27 -10.46
CA SER A 52 -5.40 -7.49 -10.14
C SER A 52 -3.92 -7.36 -10.52
N ALA A 53 -3.62 -6.84 -11.72
CA ALA A 53 -2.25 -6.60 -12.16
C ALA A 53 -1.52 -5.55 -11.30
N PHE A 54 -2.21 -4.50 -10.84
CA PHE A 54 -1.60 -3.56 -9.90
C PHE A 54 -1.33 -4.19 -8.53
N LEU A 55 -2.19 -5.07 -8.03
CA LEU A 55 -1.93 -5.76 -6.75
C LEU A 55 -0.67 -6.62 -6.83
N HIS A 56 -0.42 -7.25 -7.97
CA HIS A 56 0.85 -7.92 -8.25
C HIS A 56 2.04 -6.94 -8.10
N ASP A 57 2.01 -5.80 -8.80
CA ASP A 57 3.10 -4.82 -8.75
C ASP A 57 3.27 -4.19 -7.36
N PHE A 58 2.17 -3.93 -6.64
CA PHE A 58 2.19 -3.43 -5.27
C PHE A 58 2.82 -4.42 -4.29
N ALA A 59 2.68 -5.74 -4.51
CA ALA A 59 3.33 -6.74 -3.67
C ALA A 59 4.86 -6.58 -3.71
N HIS A 60 5.44 -6.33 -4.89
CA HIS A 60 6.88 -6.09 -5.02
C HIS A 60 7.31 -4.80 -4.31
N LEU A 61 6.56 -3.71 -4.49
CA LEU A 61 6.86 -2.45 -3.79
C LEU A 61 6.75 -2.61 -2.26
N GLU A 62 5.70 -3.25 -1.76
CA GLU A 62 5.46 -3.42 -0.31
C GLU A 62 6.57 -4.26 0.33
N VAL A 63 6.98 -5.36 -0.31
CA VAL A 63 8.09 -6.21 0.14
C VAL A 63 9.44 -5.49 0.05
N GLY A 64 9.68 -4.76 -1.05
CA GLY A 64 10.92 -4.00 -1.22
C GLY A 64 11.05 -2.88 -0.19
N LEU A 65 9.99 -2.12 0.04
CA LEU A 65 9.96 -1.01 0.99
C LEU A 65 10.15 -1.51 2.42
N ARG A 66 9.36 -2.51 2.85
CA ARG A 66 9.44 -3.03 4.22
C ARG A 66 10.84 -3.56 4.53
N ASN A 67 11.43 -4.35 3.63
CA ASN A 67 12.73 -4.96 3.87
C ASN A 67 13.85 -3.90 3.86
N SER A 68 13.72 -2.86 3.04
CA SER A 68 14.70 -1.78 2.99
C SER A 68 14.64 -0.89 4.23
N PHE A 69 13.43 -0.59 4.72
CA PHE A 69 13.24 0.19 5.94
C PHE A 69 13.63 -0.60 7.18
N ASP A 70 13.31 -1.89 7.21
CA ASP A 70 13.73 -2.81 8.25
C ASP A 70 15.25 -2.82 8.43
N ARG A 71 16.01 -3.07 7.35
CA ARG A 71 17.48 -3.01 7.36
C ARG A 71 18.01 -1.64 7.79
N ALA A 72 17.34 -0.56 7.41
CA ALA A 72 17.76 0.79 7.79
C ALA A 72 17.53 1.05 9.29
N LEU A 73 16.36 0.70 9.81
CA LEU A 73 15.97 0.89 11.21
C LEU A 73 16.77 0.01 12.17
N THR A 74 17.12 -1.22 11.78
CA THR A 74 17.96 -2.12 12.58
C THR A 74 19.32 -1.51 12.92
N ARG A 75 19.84 -0.58 12.10
CA ARG A 75 21.07 0.17 12.42
C ARG A 75 20.91 1.15 13.59
N GLY A 76 19.67 1.48 13.95
CA GLY A 76 19.32 2.28 15.11
C GLY A 76 18.96 1.47 16.35
N ALA A 77 19.07 0.13 16.30
CA ALA A 77 18.89 -0.72 17.46
C ALA A 77 19.92 -0.38 18.56
N VAL A 78 19.52 -0.56 19.82
CA VAL A 78 20.45 -0.43 20.97
C VAL A 78 21.28 -1.70 21.12
N ALA A 79 22.42 -1.65 21.82
CA ALA A 79 23.34 -2.77 21.92
C ALA A 79 22.71 -4.06 22.48
N ASP A 80 21.76 -3.92 23.41
CA ASP A 80 21.07 -5.06 24.04
C ASP A 80 19.93 -5.65 23.19
N ASP A 81 19.61 -5.02 22.06
CA ASP A 81 18.57 -5.46 21.14
C ASP A 81 19.17 -5.86 19.78
N ASP A 82 18.88 -7.08 19.35
CA ASP A 82 19.27 -7.58 18.02
C ASP A 82 18.48 -6.93 16.86
N HIS A 83 17.40 -6.19 17.15
CA HIS A 83 16.48 -5.65 16.15
C HIS A 83 15.70 -4.42 16.62
N TRP A 84 15.29 -3.56 15.69
CA TRP A 84 14.57 -2.31 16.00
C TRP A 84 13.17 -2.52 16.61
N THR A 85 12.58 -3.69 16.41
CA THR A 85 11.25 -4.07 16.92
C THR A 85 11.28 -4.51 18.38
N ARG A 86 12.46 -4.64 18.98
CA ARG A 86 12.62 -4.99 20.40
C ARG A 86 12.27 -3.79 21.29
N PRO A 87 11.83 -4.00 22.54
CA PRO A 87 11.27 -2.94 23.38
C PRO A 87 12.18 -1.71 23.55
N SER A 88 13.48 -1.91 23.82
CA SER A 88 14.40 -0.80 24.12
C SER A 88 14.69 0.05 22.88
N SER A 89 14.88 -0.61 21.73
CA SER A 89 15.08 0.01 20.43
C SER A 89 13.84 0.71 19.93
N LEU A 90 12.66 0.12 20.16
CA LEU A 90 11.38 0.71 19.78
C LEU A 90 11.16 2.02 20.54
N VAL A 91 11.43 2.07 21.85
CA VAL A 91 11.34 3.30 22.64
C VAL A 91 12.35 4.34 22.19
N ARG A 92 13.59 3.94 21.86
CA ARG A 92 14.61 4.86 21.34
C ARG A 92 14.23 5.47 19.99
N LEU A 93 13.74 4.67 19.06
CA LEU A 93 13.39 5.11 17.71
C LEU A 93 12.06 5.88 17.67
N PHE A 94 11.16 5.58 18.60
CA PHE A 94 9.85 6.21 18.71
C PHE A 94 9.62 6.77 20.12
N PRO A 95 10.40 7.78 20.54
CA PRO A 95 10.39 8.27 21.91
C PRO A 95 9.03 8.86 22.29
N SER A 96 8.63 8.64 23.55
CA SER A 96 7.48 9.31 24.15
C SER A 96 7.83 10.77 24.40
N ALA A 97 7.00 11.69 23.89
CA ALA A 97 7.20 13.14 24.05
C ALA A 97 6.32 13.74 25.17
N VAL A 98 5.83 12.94 26.11
CA VAL A 98 4.98 13.44 27.20
C VAL A 98 5.83 14.23 28.19
N SER A 99 5.92 15.54 27.98
CA SER A 99 6.47 16.47 28.96
C SER A 99 5.37 16.84 29.96
N SER A 100 5.58 16.58 31.26
CA SER A 100 4.70 17.09 32.32
C SER A 100 5.06 18.54 32.75
N ARG A 101 5.91 19.24 31.99
CA ARG A 101 6.35 20.60 32.36
C ARG A 101 5.33 21.64 31.87
N SER A 102 4.71 22.31 32.84
CA SER A 102 3.60 23.28 32.76
C SER A 102 2.21 22.63 32.77
N GLY A 103 1.33 23.14 33.62
CA GLY A 103 -0.05 22.66 33.87
C GLY A 103 -1.01 22.82 32.68
N ARG A 104 -0.56 22.56 31.46
CA ARG A 104 -1.39 22.30 30.30
C ARG A 104 -1.74 20.82 30.24
N SER A 105 -2.94 20.54 29.72
CA SER A 105 -3.49 19.20 29.52
C SER A 105 -2.45 18.20 29.01
N PRO A 106 -2.49 16.92 29.44
CA PRO A 106 -1.50 15.93 29.06
C PRO A 106 -1.32 15.91 27.54
N GLN A 107 -0.14 16.30 27.06
CA GLN A 107 0.16 16.31 25.65
C GLN A 107 0.16 14.85 25.17
N ARG A 108 -0.78 14.52 24.27
CA ARG A 108 -0.92 13.17 23.72
C ARG A 108 0.40 12.75 23.08
N ASP A 109 0.95 11.63 23.53
CA ASP A 109 2.18 11.08 22.95
C ASP A 109 1.98 10.85 21.45
N PRO A 110 2.71 11.61 20.60
CA PRO A 110 2.51 11.51 19.17
C PRO A 110 2.85 10.10 18.68
N GLN A 111 3.86 9.43 19.25
CA GLN A 111 4.42 8.15 18.79
C GLN A 111 3.71 6.91 19.36
N ALA A 112 2.76 7.09 20.29
CA ALA A 112 2.06 5.98 20.93
C ALA A 112 1.37 5.04 19.93
N VAL A 113 0.73 5.58 18.89
CA VAL A 113 0.05 4.77 17.86
C VAL A 113 1.06 3.93 17.07
N THR A 114 2.24 4.48 16.76
CA THR A 114 3.26 3.76 16.01
C THR A 114 3.83 2.60 16.83
N ARG A 115 4.17 2.83 18.10
CA ARG A 115 4.63 1.76 19.00
C ARG A 115 3.58 0.67 19.20
N ARG A 116 2.33 1.08 19.46
CA ARG A 116 1.19 0.16 19.60
C ARG A 116 1.03 -0.76 18.39
N LYS A 117 1.17 -0.24 17.16
CA LYS A 117 1.09 -1.06 15.93
C LYS A 117 2.20 -2.13 15.88
N VAL A 118 3.41 -1.81 16.34
CA VAL A 118 4.53 -2.77 16.39
C VAL A 118 4.30 -3.81 17.48
N GLU A 119 3.82 -3.40 18.65
CA GLU A 119 3.45 -4.29 19.75
C GLU A 119 2.32 -5.26 19.34
N GLU A 120 1.25 -4.75 18.72
CA GLU A 120 0.15 -5.57 18.19
C GLU A 120 0.62 -6.53 17.08
N ALA A 121 1.57 -6.11 16.23
CA ALA A 121 2.20 -6.98 15.26
C ALA A 121 3.05 -8.08 15.93
N ALA A 122 3.77 -7.75 16.99
CA ALA A 122 4.55 -8.72 17.77
C ALA A 122 3.66 -9.76 18.45
N LEU A 123 2.51 -9.33 19.01
CA LEU A 123 1.53 -10.25 19.59
C LEU A 123 0.94 -11.20 18.54
N ARG A 124 0.58 -10.71 17.35
CA ARG A 124 0.08 -11.57 16.26
C ARG A 124 1.12 -12.55 15.75
N ALA A 125 2.38 -12.13 15.69
CA ALA A 125 3.50 -12.93 15.22
C ALA A 125 3.94 -14.02 16.23
N GLY A 126 3.79 -13.74 17.53
CA GLY A 126 4.09 -14.65 18.63
C GLY A 126 2.95 -15.62 18.92
N ARG A 127 2.72 -16.61 18.03
CA ARG A 127 1.76 -17.69 18.32
C ARG A 127 2.30 -18.61 19.41
N GLY A 128 1.62 -18.70 20.56
CA GLY A 128 1.85 -19.70 21.61
C GLY A 128 3.12 -19.49 22.43
N ASP A 129 3.16 -18.42 23.24
CA ASP A 129 4.20 -18.10 24.26
C ASP A 129 5.66 -17.98 23.77
N ARG A 130 5.87 -17.92 22.45
CA ARG A 130 7.20 -17.66 21.87
C ARG A 130 7.37 -16.18 21.58
N VAL A 131 8.51 -15.62 22.02
CA VAL A 131 8.97 -14.29 21.61
C VAL A 131 8.98 -14.24 20.07
N ALA A 132 8.26 -13.29 19.50
CA ALA A 132 8.10 -13.19 18.06
C ALA A 132 9.45 -12.95 17.37
N LEU A 133 9.74 -13.71 16.31
CA LEU A 133 10.88 -13.45 15.45
C LEU A 133 10.70 -12.08 14.78
N PRO A 134 11.74 -11.21 14.76
CA PRO A 134 11.61 -9.87 14.20
C PRO A 134 11.06 -9.81 12.78
N GLY A 135 11.52 -10.71 11.91
CA GLY A 135 11.01 -10.81 10.53
C GLY A 135 9.50 -11.14 10.44
N ARG A 136 8.93 -11.84 11.43
CA ARG A 136 7.47 -12.06 11.49
C ARG A 136 6.73 -10.79 11.91
N VAL A 137 7.28 -10.03 12.86
CA VAL A 137 6.71 -8.72 13.26
C VAL A 137 6.69 -7.77 12.07
N VAL A 138 7.80 -7.69 11.33
CA VAL A 138 7.94 -6.88 10.11
C VAL A 138 6.91 -7.26 9.04
N ALA A 139 6.65 -8.56 8.87
CA ALA A 139 5.67 -9.06 7.91
C ALA A 139 4.20 -8.75 8.29
N GLU A 140 3.90 -8.56 9.58
CA GLU A 140 2.55 -8.22 10.09
C GLU A 140 2.22 -6.71 9.99
N LEU A 141 3.21 -5.88 9.66
CA LEU A 141 3.08 -4.43 9.48
C LEU A 141 2.65 -4.10 8.05
N SER A 142 1.54 -3.35 7.92
CA SER A 142 0.94 -3.03 6.62
C SER A 142 1.75 -2.01 5.81
N PHE A 143 1.55 -1.97 4.49
CA PHE A 143 2.08 -0.91 3.63
C PHE A 143 1.92 0.50 4.23
N GLY A 144 0.73 0.81 4.75
CA GLY A 144 0.43 2.11 5.35
C GLY A 144 1.19 2.43 6.64
N PHE A 145 1.71 1.42 7.36
CA PHE A 145 2.66 1.66 8.45
C PHE A 145 3.99 2.17 7.89
N TRP A 146 4.52 1.51 6.85
CA TRP A 146 5.80 1.84 6.25
C TRP A 146 5.80 3.22 5.57
N THR A 147 4.72 3.59 4.86
CA THR A 147 4.62 4.93 4.24
C THR A 147 4.65 6.04 5.31
N GLN A 148 3.97 5.83 6.44
CA GLN A 148 3.89 6.82 7.52
C GLN A 148 5.26 7.17 8.13
N LEU A 149 6.24 6.26 8.08
CA LEU A 149 7.59 6.51 8.58
C LEU A 149 8.36 7.60 7.80
N THR A 150 7.86 7.97 6.61
CA THR A 150 8.45 9.05 5.78
C THR A 150 7.88 10.45 6.07
N SER A 151 6.88 10.55 6.96
CA SER A 151 6.25 11.81 7.32
C SER A 151 7.17 12.75 8.11
N ASP A 152 6.85 14.04 8.12
CA ASP A 152 7.69 15.11 8.66
C ASP A 152 8.05 14.91 10.14
N ARG A 153 7.13 14.33 10.91
CA ARG A 153 7.31 13.93 12.32
C ARG A 153 8.46 12.94 12.55
N HIS A 154 8.87 12.20 11.53
CA HIS A 154 9.91 11.17 11.60
C HIS A 154 11.20 11.63 10.93
N GLU A 155 11.27 12.88 10.47
CA GLU A 155 12.43 13.36 9.74
C GLU A 155 13.71 13.31 10.59
N LYS A 156 13.68 13.93 11.76
CA LYS A 156 14.84 14.01 12.66
C LYS A 156 15.13 12.69 13.38
N SER A 157 14.10 11.90 13.68
CA SER A 157 14.25 10.67 14.47
C SER A 157 14.54 9.42 13.64
N LEU A 158 14.01 9.33 12.41
CA LEU A 158 14.13 8.15 11.56
C LEU A 158 14.80 8.45 10.21
N TRP A 159 14.36 9.48 9.48
CA TRP A 159 14.82 9.71 8.11
C TRP A 159 16.29 10.08 8.04
N VAL A 160 16.65 11.21 8.65
CA VAL A 160 18.03 11.73 8.67
C VAL A 160 19.02 10.72 9.24
N PRO A 161 18.76 10.03 10.37
CA PRO A 161 19.74 9.07 10.89
C PRO A 161 19.75 7.71 10.18
N TYR A 162 18.62 7.24 9.64
CA TYR A 162 18.47 5.85 9.20
C TYR A 162 17.82 5.69 7.82
N LEU A 163 16.57 6.13 7.63
CA LEU A 163 15.76 5.75 6.46
C LEU A 163 16.26 6.34 5.13
N HIS A 164 16.96 7.47 5.15
CA HIS A 164 17.54 8.02 3.91
C HIS A 164 18.49 7.03 3.22
N ARG A 165 19.10 6.10 3.98
CA ARG A 165 20.00 5.07 3.45
C ARG A 165 19.29 3.97 2.67
N ALA A 166 17.96 3.88 2.76
CA ALA A 166 17.16 2.99 1.92
C ALA A 166 17.03 3.51 0.47
N TYR A 167 17.43 4.77 0.22
CA TYR A 167 17.32 5.45 -1.06
C TYR A 167 18.70 5.96 -1.52
N PRO A 168 18.87 6.27 -2.82
CA PRO A 168 20.09 6.89 -3.34
C PRO A 168 20.39 8.22 -2.63
N ALA A 169 21.68 8.54 -2.49
CA ALA A 169 22.12 9.78 -1.87
C ALA A 169 21.49 11.01 -2.56
N GLY A 170 21.06 11.99 -1.76
CA GLY A 170 20.38 13.19 -2.25
C GLY A 170 18.88 13.02 -2.52
N THR A 171 18.29 11.83 -2.30
CA THR A 171 16.84 11.64 -2.46
C THR A 171 16.07 12.51 -1.47
N SER A 172 15.15 13.33 -1.99
CA SER A 172 14.26 14.16 -1.18
C SER A 172 13.24 13.30 -0.42
N ARG A 173 13.18 13.47 0.91
CA ARG A 173 12.16 12.83 1.76
C ARG A 173 10.75 13.21 1.33
N HIS A 174 10.53 14.48 1.03
CA HIS A 174 9.20 14.98 0.63
C HIS A 174 8.73 14.30 -0.65
N ALA A 175 9.61 14.16 -1.65
CA ALA A 175 9.29 13.45 -2.88
C ALA A 175 8.94 11.97 -2.64
N VAL A 176 9.67 11.29 -1.76
CA VAL A 176 9.38 9.90 -1.37
C VAL A 176 8.05 9.81 -0.63
N ARG A 177 7.82 10.67 0.36
CA ARG A 177 6.56 10.73 1.12
C ARG A 177 5.38 10.92 0.18
N ASP A 178 5.43 11.92 -0.70
CA ASP A 178 4.33 12.25 -1.59
C ASP A 178 4.06 11.11 -2.58
N ALA A 179 5.12 10.50 -3.11
CA ALA A 179 4.98 9.32 -3.96
C ALA A 179 4.34 8.13 -3.25
N LEU A 180 4.80 7.81 -2.03
CA LEU A 180 4.28 6.69 -1.26
C LEU A 180 2.85 6.92 -0.76
N GLU A 181 2.48 8.15 -0.37
CA GLU A 181 1.11 8.46 0.04
C GLU A 181 0.12 8.39 -1.13
N GLU A 182 0.50 8.89 -2.31
CA GLU A 182 -0.33 8.70 -3.51
C GLU A 182 -0.49 7.22 -3.86
N LEU A 183 0.60 6.45 -3.83
CA LEU A 183 0.58 5.01 -4.09
C LEU A 183 -0.26 4.25 -3.06
N ARG A 184 -0.20 4.64 -1.78
CA ARG A 184 -1.05 4.10 -0.71
C ARG A 184 -2.53 4.34 -0.99
N VAL A 185 -2.91 5.56 -1.41
CA VAL A 185 -4.29 5.87 -1.77
C VAL A 185 -4.74 4.96 -2.92
N VAL A 186 -3.94 4.83 -3.98
CA VAL A 186 -4.27 3.96 -5.13
C VAL A 186 -4.43 2.50 -4.69
N ARG A 187 -3.48 1.96 -3.91
CA ARG A 187 -3.53 0.59 -3.39
C ARG A 187 -4.78 0.35 -2.55
N ASN A 188 -5.16 1.29 -1.69
CA ASN A 188 -6.37 1.18 -0.87
C ASN A 188 -7.64 1.20 -1.72
N ARG A 189 -7.71 2.08 -2.72
CA ARG A 189 -8.85 2.11 -3.67
C ARG A 189 -9.00 0.77 -4.39
N ILE A 190 -7.90 0.18 -4.85
CA ILE A 190 -7.90 -1.16 -5.45
C ILE A 190 -8.41 -2.21 -4.46
N ALA A 191 -7.89 -2.22 -3.22
CA ALA A 191 -8.30 -3.16 -2.18
C ALA A 191 -9.78 -3.01 -1.77
N HIS A 192 -10.38 -1.83 -1.96
CA HIS A 192 -11.81 -1.57 -1.76
C HIS A 192 -12.66 -1.78 -3.03
N HIS A 193 -12.07 -2.33 -4.09
CA HIS A 193 -12.70 -2.57 -5.39
C HIS A 193 -13.30 -1.30 -6.01
N GLU A 194 -12.59 -0.18 -5.86
CA GLU A 194 -12.91 1.07 -6.55
C GLU A 194 -12.32 1.08 -7.97
N HIS A 195 -12.83 1.99 -8.81
CA HIS A 195 -12.44 2.07 -10.22
C HIS A 195 -11.14 2.87 -10.44
N LEU A 196 -10.30 2.42 -11.37
CA LEU A 196 -9.08 3.05 -11.89
C LEU A 196 -9.26 3.52 -13.35
N LEU A 197 -10.39 4.15 -13.65
CA LEU A 197 -10.72 4.63 -15.00
C LEU A 197 -9.74 5.67 -15.56
N ARG A 198 -8.95 6.33 -14.72
CA ARG A 198 -8.00 7.39 -15.07
C ARG A 198 -6.70 7.23 -14.29
N GLY A 199 -5.60 7.72 -14.84
CA GLY A 199 -4.32 7.82 -14.14
C GLY A 199 -3.50 6.53 -14.03
N GLY A 200 -3.96 5.41 -14.60
CA GLY A 200 -3.27 4.13 -14.50
C GLY A 200 -1.79 4.19 -14.90
N GLU A 201 -1.45 4.80 -16.04
CA GLU A 201 -0.06 4.93 -16.47
C GLU A 201 0.81 5.78 -15.53
N LEU A 202 0.23 6.85 -14.95
CA LEU A 202 0.92 7.67 -13.95
C LEU A 202 1.22 6.87 -12.68
N HIS A 203 0.23 6.10 -12.20
CA HIS A 203 0.39 5.23 -11.03
C HIS A 203 1.45 4.15 -11.27
N ARG A 204 1.45 3.53 -12.46
CA ARG A 204 2.45 2.53 -12.87
C ARG A 204 3.86 3.12 -12.88
N ARG A 205 4.06 4.27 -13.53
CA ARG A 205 5.38 4.93 -13.56
C ARG A 205 5.89 5.28 -12.18
N ARG A 206 5.02 5.81 -11.33
CA ARG A 206 5.37 6.19 -9.95
C ARG A 206 5.74 4.97 -9.10
N LEU A 207 5.00 3.88 -9.22
CA LEU A 207 5.32 2.62 -8.56
C LEU A 207 6.71 2.12 -8.99
N LEU A 208 6.95 2.05 -10.30
CA LEU A 208 8.23 1.59 -10.84
C LEU A 208 9.41 2.50 -10.46
N ASP A 209 9.21 3.82 -10.40
CA ASP A 209 10.22 4.75 -9.90
C ASP A 209 10.58 4.46 -8.44
N GLN A 210 9.60 4.22 -7.58
CA GLN A 210 9.87 3.88 -6.18
C GLN A 210 10.57 2.52 -6.04
N VAL A 211 10.15 1.51 -6.80
CA VAL A 211 10.84 0.20 -6.82
C VAL A 211 12.28 0.37 -7.29
N ARG A 212 12.53 1.15 -8.35
CA ARG A 212 13.87 1.39 -8.89
C ARG A 212 14.78 2.08 -7.90
N ARG A 213 14.27 3.04 -7.12
CA ARG A 213 15.05 3.72 -6.08
C ARG A 213 15.44 2.77 -4.93
N LEU A 214 14.62 1.76 -4.64
CA LEU A 214 14.91 0.76 -3.62
C LEU A 214 15.85 -0.34 -4.15
N SER A 215 15.69 -0.74 -5.41
CA SER A 215 16.53 -1.73 -6.10
C SER A 215 16.33 -1.65 -7.61
N GLU A 216 17.42 -1.36 -8.33
CA GLU A 216 17.41 -1.32 -9.80
C GLU A 216 17.07 -2.67 -10.41
N GLY A 217 17.68 -3.76 -9.91
CA GLY A 217 17.41 -5.11 -10.40
C GLY A 217 15.97 -5.56 -10.20
N ALA A 218 15.34 -5.17 -9.07
CA ALA A 218 13.94 -5.48 -8.82
C ALA A 218 13.01 -4.71 -9.78
N ALA A 219 13.37 -3.48 -10.16
CA ALA A 219 12.58 -2.72 -11.13
C ALA A 219 12.67 -3.29 -12.54
N VAL A 220 13.84 -3.78 -12.96
CA VAL A 220 14.01 -4.45 -14.26
C VAL A 220 13.14 -5.71 -14.33
N ASP A 221 13.25 -6.61 -13.35
CA ASP A 221 12.44 -7.84 -13.30
C ASP A 221 10.93 -7.54 -13.23
N LEU A 222 10.52 -6.52 -12.46
CA LEU A 222 9.12 -6.12 -12.38
C LEU A 222 8.57 -5.57 -13.71
N VAL A 223 9.37 -4.83 -14.48
CA VAL A 223 8.95 -4.34 -15.81
C VAL A 223 8.66 -5.49 -16.75
N GLU A 224 9.44 -6.57 -16.71
CA GLU A 224 9.27 -7.75 -17.55
C GLU A 224 8.02 -8.56 -17.18
N ARG A 225 7.68 -8.62 -15.89
CA ARG A 225 6.56 -9.45 -15.38
C ARG A 225 5.23 -8.71 -15.26
N SER A 226 5.27 -7.37 -15.17
CA SER A 226 4.06 -6.56 -14.99
C SER A 226 3.17 -6.61 -16.24
N ARG A 227 1.90 -6.97 -16.05
CA ARG A 227 0.86 -6.91 -17.09
C ARG A 227 0.15 -5.56 -17.17
N VAL A 228 0.48 -4.62 -16.29
CA VAL A 228 -0.25 -3.35 -16.17
C VAL A 228 -0.20 -2.55 -17.49
N ALA A 229 0.99 -2.43 -18.10
CA ALA A 229 1.14 -1.69 -19.35
C ALA A 229 0.31 -2.28 -20.50
N GLU A 230 0.33 -3.60 -20.64
CA GLU A 230 -0.44 -4.35 -21.65
C GLU A 230 -1.96 -4.20 -21.43
N ILE A 231 -2.44 -4.26 -20.19
CA ILE A 231 -3.87 -4.11 -19.89
C ILE A 231 -4.33 -2.68 -20.17
N LEU A 232 -3.50 -1.66 -19.88
CA LEU A 232 -3.84 -0.26 -20.14
C LEU A 232 -4.08 0.03 -21.63
N THR A 233 -3.38 -0.64 -22.54
CA THR A 233 -3.59 -0.47 -23.99
C THR A 233 -4.89 -1.10 -24.49
N ARG A 234 -5.47 -2.04 -23.73
CA ARG A 234 -6.71 -2.77 -24.08
C ARG A 234 -7.97 -2.11 -23.52
N ARG A 235 -7.93 -0.83 -23.12
CA ARG A 235 -9.09 -0.14 -22.55
C ARG A 235 -10.26 -0.07 -23.56
N PRO A 236 -11.46 -0.58 -23.21
CA PRO A 236 -12.64 -0.61 -24.10
C PRO A 236 -13.28 0.73 -24.47
#